data_AF-A0A4Y8LVM8-F1
#
_entry.id   AF-A0A4Y8LVM8-F1
#
_cell.length_a   1.000
_cell.length_b   1.000
_cell.length_c   1.000
_cell.angle_alpha   90.00
_cell.angle_beta   90.00
_cell.angle_gamma   90.00
#
_symmetry.space_group_name_H-M   'P 1'
#
loop_
_entity.id
_entity.type
_entity.pdbx_description
1 polymer ?
#
loop_
_entity_poly.entity_id
_entity_poly.type
_entity_poly.pdbx_seq_one_letter_code
_entity_poly.pdbx_strand_id
1 'polypeptide(L)'
;MSNISVLDNEVKIINNMSKILRNSYGSGKFLKIFQFFVQEIKSLSQYEPDDQKEMILEFIKLAHMACNDAWFCPSCLKKYKFRHCYHDLSKTIHAIEINCQCGDYFTFTENKDTVSYFNYHVINKVSNLKSWGKGLDIKLTSHTLASVAVLSIDSSSGKPVLWIDRQRVRTAKEVDSYWKWAKQEWKRRCDG
;
A
#
# COMPACT_ATOMS: atom_id res chain seq x y z
N MET A 1 14.52 38.21 18.83
CA MET A 1 15.43 37.90 17.69
C MET A 1 15.49 36.39 17.38
N SER A 2 14.47 35.58 17.69
CA SER A 2 14.57 34.11 17.73
C SER A 2 13.77 33.34 16.65
N ASN A 3 12.98 34.00 15.79
CA ASN A 3 12.08 33.28 14.87
C ASN A 3 12.71 32.91 13.51
N ILE A 4 13.77 33.60 13.08
CA ILE A 4 14.37 33.39 11.75
C ILE A 4 15.19 32.08 11.71
N SER A 5 15.93 31.77 12.78
CA SER A 5 16.78 30.57 12.85
C SER A 5 16.01 29.25 12.95
N VAL A 6 14.78 29.29 13.49
CA VAL A 6 13.91 28.10 13.61
C VAL A 6 13.32 27.75 12.24
N LEU A 7 12.81 28.75 11.52
CA LEU A 7 12.31 28.62 10.16
C LEU A 7 13.37 28.09 9.18
N ASP A 8 14.61 28.59 9.26
CA ASP A 8 15.71 28.12 8.40
C ASP A 8 16.09 26.66 8.68
N ASN A 9 16.00 26.22 9.95
CA ASN A 9 16.27 24.84 10.33
C ASN A 9 15.14 23.90 9.86
N GLU A 10 13.88 24.28 10.01
CA GLU A 10 12.73 23.50 9.50
C GLU A 10 12.81 23.32 7.99
N VAL A 11 13.07 24.40 7.24
CA VAL A 11 13.23 24.36 5.77
C VAL A 11 14.39 23.43 5.37
N LYS A 12 15.50 23.45 6.12
CA LYS A 12 16.65 22.57 5.87
C LYS A 12 16.32 21.10 6.14
N ILE A 13 15.58 20.80 7.21
CA ILE A 13 15.11 19.44 7.54
C ILE A 13 14.16 18.93 6.45
N ILE A 14 13.18 19.74 6.04
CA ILE A 14 12.24 19.40 4.97
C ILE A 14 12.97 19.10 3.65
N ASN A 15 13.94 19.95 3.29
CA ASN A 15 14.73 19.75 2.07
C ASN A 15 15.57 18.47 2.13
N ASN A 16 16.18 18.17 3.27
CA ASN A 16 16.94 16.94 3.47
C ASN A 16 16.06 15.69 3.41
N MET A 17 14.91 15.70 4.10
CA MET A 17 13.92 14.61 4.03
C MET A 17 13.43 14.41 2.59
N SER A 18 13.04 15.49 1.91
CA SER A 18 12.58 15.44 0.52
C SER A 18 13.64 14.84 -0.40
N LYS A 19 14.92 15.19 -0.21
CA LYS A 19 16.05 14.62 -0.95
C LYS A 19 16.24 13.12 -0.67
N ILE A 20 16.22 12.71 0.60
CA ILE A 20 16.33 11.29 1.00
C ILE A 20 15.20 10.48 0.37
N LEU A 21 13.98 11.00 0.46
CA LEU A 21 12.79 10.35 -0.06
C LEU A 21 12.81 10.25 -1.60
N ARG A 22 13.21 11.31 -2.31
CA ARG A 22 13.42 11.29 -3.77
C ARG A 22 14.46 10.24 -4.18
N ASN A 23 15.59 10.17 -3.49
CA ASN A 23 16.67 9.23 -3.81
C ASN A 23 16.33 7.76 -3.48
N SER A 24 15.31 7.55 -2.65
CA SER A 24 14.88 6.21 -2.23
C SER A 24 13.72 5.67 -3.08
N TYR A 25 13.05 6.54 -3.83
CA TYR A 25 11.94 6.22 -4.71
C TYR A 25 12.37 5.34 -5.90
N GLY A 26 11.56 4.34 -6.25
CA GLY A 26 11.90 3.32 -7.26
C GLY A 26 12.77 2.17 -6.75
N SER A 27 13.31 2.27 -5.53
CA SER A 27 13.97 1.17 -4.82
C SER A 27 13.07 0.63 -3.70
N GLY A 28 13.30 -0.60 -3.25
CA GLY A 28 12.59 -1.18 -2.09
C GLY A 28 12.76 -0.38 -0.77
N LYS A 29 13.54 0.72 -0.78
CA LYS A 29 13.75 1.64 0.35
C LYS A 29 12.58 2.61 0.56
N PHE A 30 11.73 2.86 -0.44
CA PHE A 30 10.53 3.70 -0.34
C PHE A 30 9.61 3.28 0.81
N LEU A 31 9.27 1.99 0.86
CA LEU A 31 8.40 1.41 1.87
C LEU A 31 9.06 1.43 3.24
N LYS A 32 10.38 1.21 3.28
CA LYS A 32 11.16 1.20 4.52
C LYS A 32 11.14 2.54 5.22
N ILE A 33 11.11 3.65 4.48
CA ILE A 33 11.02 4.97 5.08
C ILE A 33 9.66 5.19 5.74
N PHE A 34 8.55 4.79 5.10
CA PHE A 34 7.23 4.90 5.73
C PHE A 34 7.02 3.91 6.87
N GLN A 35 7.58 2.71 6.75
CA GLN A 35 7.66 1.77 7.87
C GLN A 35 8.44 2.39 9.02
N PHE A 36 9.58 3.04 8.76
CA PHE A 36 10.32 3.78 9.78
C PHE A 36 9.47 4.89 10.40
N PHE A 37 8.79 5.71 9.58
CA PHE A 37 7.89 6.76 10.08
C PHE A 37 6.85 6.20 11.07
N VAL A 38 6.21 5.09 10.72
CA VAL A 38 5.19 4.46 11.54
C VAL A 38 5.76 3.73 12.75
N GLN A 39 6.98 3.18 12.68
CA GLN A 39 7.65 2.60 13.85
C GLN A 39 8.07 3.67 14.86
N GLU A 40 8.53 4.83 14.40
CA GLU A 40 8.83 5.96 15.29
C GLU A 40 7.55 6.48 15.96
N ILE A 41 6.46 6.65 15.19
CA ILE A 41 5.15 7.01 15.77
C ILE A 41 4.71 5.98 16.81
N LYS A 42 4.85 4.68 16.53
CA LYS A 42 4.55 3.59 17.46
C LYS A 42 5.43 3.63 18.72
N SER A 43 6.71 3.97 18.57
CA SER A 43 7.63 4.10 19.70
C SER A 43 7.23 5.26 20.59
N LEU A 44 6.77 6.37 20.00
CA LEU A 44 6.27 7.52 20.75
C LEU A 44 4.90 7.20 21.38
N SER A 45 3.97 6.57 20.65
CA SER A 45 2.64 6.25 21.19
C SER A 45 2.63 5.28 22.40
N GLN A 46 3.75 4.58 22.67
CA GLN A 46 3.92 3.71 23.83
C GLN A 46 4.21 4.47 25.15
N TYR A 47 4.56 5.74 25.08
CA TYR A 47 4.84 6.56 26.25
C TYR A 47 3.81 7.71 26.28
N GLU A 48 3.01 7.82 27.34
CA GLU A 48 1.95 8.85 27.47
C GLU A 48 2.41 10.15 28.17
N PRO A 49 3.22 11.00 27.53
CA PRO A 49 3.18 12.44 27.76
C PRO A 49 2.50 13.18 26.60
N ASP A 50 1.73 14.23 26.92
CA ASP A 50 1.07 15.10 25.94
C ASP A 50 2.03 15.69 24.89
N ASP A 51 3.30 15.92 25.26
CA ASP A 51 4.37 16.43 24.38
C ASP A 51 4.65 15.51 23.17
N GLN A 52 4.38 14.21 23.29
CA GLN A 52 4.65 13.25 22.22
C GLN A 52 3.62 13.33 21.09
N LYS A 53 2.39 13.76 21.41
CA LYS A 53 1.35 13.97 20.39
C LYS A 53 1.73 15.09 19.43
N GLU A 54 2.30 16.16 19.93
CA GLU A 54 2.79 17.28 19.12
C GLU A 54 3.93 16.82 18.20
N MET A 55 4.90 16.07 18.75
CA MET A 55 5.99 15.48 17.95
C MET A 55 5.49 14.53 16.86
N ILE A 56 4.51 13.66 17.17
CA ILE A 56 3.89 12.75 16.18
C ILE A 56 3.26 13.55 15.03
N LEU A 57 2.49 14.59 15.34
CA LEU A 57 1.83 15.43 14.34
C LEU A 57 2.84 16.22 13.49
N GLU A 58 3.91 16.71 14.09
CA GLU A 58 5.00 17.39 13.39
C GLU A 58 5.71 16.45 12.41
N PHE A 59 5.99 15.23 12.84
CA PHE A 59 6.61 14.21 12.00
C PHE A 59 5.70 13.81 10.82
N ILE A 60 4.40 13.69 11.05
CA ILE A 60 3.38 13.46 10.01
C ILE A 60 3.34 14.64 9.02
N LYS A 61 3.40 15.88 9.50
CA LYS A 61 3.41 17.09 8.68
C LYS A 61 4.64 17.13 7.77
N LEU A 62 5.83 16.83 8.30
CA LEU A 62 7.06 16.75 7.53
C LEU A 62 6.98 15.66 6.45
N ALA A 63 6.43 14.49 6.79
CA ALA A 63 6.19 13.42 5.82
C ALA A 63 5.24 13.89 4.71
N HIS A 64 4.12 14.52 5.05
CA HIS A 64 3.14 15.05 4.09
C HIS A 64 3.77 16.06 3.12
N MET A 65 4.54 17.03 3.64
CA MET A 65 5.22 18.04 2.81
C MET A 65 6.20 17.39 1.84
N ALA A 66 7.04 16.46 2.32
CA ALA A 66 7.98 15.75 1.49
C ALA A 66 7.29 14.88 0.40
N CYS A 67 6.10 14.34 0.66
CA CYS A 67 5.31 13.61 -0.34
C CYS A 67 4.84 14.52 -1.48
N ASN A 68 4.19 15.64 -1.13
CA ASN A 68 3.52 16.53 -2.07
C ASN A 68 4.49 17.27 -3.00
N ASP A 69 5.70 17.55 -2.52
CA ASP A 69 6.72 18.30 -3.26
C ASP A 69 7.54 17.45 -4.21
N ALA A 70 7.40 16.12 -4.16
CA ALA A 70 8.39 15.27 -4.79
C ALA A 70 7.84 14.06 -5.56
N TRP A 71 6.64 13.55 -5.27
CA TRP A 71 6.34 12.17 -5.71
C TRP A 71 5.16 12.07 -6.66
N PHE A 72 5.47 11.49 -7.82
CA PHE A 72 4.52 11.12 -8.85
C PHE A 72 4.44 9.60 -8.91
N CYS A 73 3.26 9.05 -9.10
CA CYS A 73 3.08 7.61 -9.31
C CYS A 73 3.72 7.18 -10.64
N PRO A 74 4.41 6.03 -10.68
CA PRO A 74 5.19 5.65 -11.84
C PRO A 74 4.29 5.18 -12.99
N SER A 75 3.06 4.76 -12.67
CA SER A 75 2.05 4.32 -13.62
C SER A 75 1.33 5.49 -14.27
N CYS A 76 0.91 6.48 -13.46
CA CYS A 76 0.00 7.55 -13.86
C CYS A 76 0.69 8.91 -14.05
N LEU A 77 1.94 9.05 -13.59
CA LEU A 77 2.71 10.30 -13.50
C LEU A 77 1.99 11.45 -12.78
N LYS A 78 0.91 11.16 -12.03
CA LYS A 78 0.21 12.12 -11.17
C LYS A 78 0.81 12.07 -9.77
N LYS A 79 0.73 13.19 -9.05
CA LYS A 79 1.19 13.27 -7.66
C LYS A 79 0.46 12.25 -6.79
N TYR A 80 1.20 11.56 -5.94
CA TYR A 80 0.59 10.83 -4.83
C TYR A 80 -0.02 11.84 -3.85
N LYS A 81 -1.20 11.52 -3.33
CA LYS A 81 -1.81 12.22 -2.21
C LYS A 81 -1.40 11.49 -0.94
N PHE A 82 -0.97 12.24 0.07
CA PHE A 82 -0.73 11.73 1.40
C PHE A 82 -1.92 12.07 2.29
N ARG A 83 -2.28 11.15 3.17
CA ARG A 83 -3.35 11.32 4.16
C ARG A 83 -2.93 10.66 5.46
N HIS A 84 -3.09 11.39 6.55
CA HIS A 84 -3.07 10.83 7.90
C HIS A 84 -4.50 10.48 8.31
N CYS A 85 -4.69 9.27 8.84
CA CYS A 85 -5.95 8.78 9.37
C CYS A 85 -5.69 7.96 10.64
N TYR A 86 -6.76 7.44 11.22
CA TYR A 86 -6.69 6.54 12.37
C TYR A 86 -7.27 5.18 11.98
N HIS A 87 -6.62 4.11 12.43
CA HIS A 87 -7.07 2.75 12.14
C HIS A 87 -8.29 2.35 12.98
N ASP A 88 -8.46 3.00 14.13
CA ASP A 88 -9.48 2.71 15.14
C ASP A 88 -10.40 3.92 15.40
N LEU A 89 -11.57 3.64 15.97
CA LEU A 89 -12.58 4.66 16.28
C LEU A 89 -12.18 5.55 17.45
N SER A 90 -11.37 5.03 18.38
CA SER A 90 -10.80 5.80 19.50
C SER A 90 -9.67 6.74 19.09
N LYS A 91 -9.23 6.70 17.82
CA LYS A 91 -8.17 7.54 17.27
C LYS A 91 -6.85 7.44 18.03
N THR A 92 -6.53 6.25 18.52
CA THR A 92 -5.29 5.98 19.24
C THR A 92 -4.23 5.35 18.35
N ILE A 93 -4.63 4.76 17.22
CA ILE A 93 -3.73 4.07 16.29
C ILE A 93 -3.62 4.92 15.01
N HIS A 94 -2.48 5.57 14.81
CA HIS A 94 -2.25 6.36 13.62
C HIS A 94 -2.01 5.46 12.39
N ALA A 95 -2.45 5.97 11.26
CA ALA A 95 -2.27 5.36 9.96
C ALA A 95 -1.87 6.42 8.92
N ILE A 96 -0.92 6.06 8.06
CA ILE A 96 -0.49 6.88 6.92
C ILE A 96 -0.94 6.20 5.63
N GLU A 97 -1.70 6.93 4.83
CA GLU A 97 -2.18 6.52 3.50
C GLU A 97 -1.48 7.35 2.41
N ILE A 98 -1.04 6.69 1.35
CA ILE A 98 -0.50 7.32 0.15
C ILE A 98 -1.26 6.78 -1.06
N ASN A 99 -1.93 7.62 -1.85
CA ASN A 99 -2.78 7.20 -2.97
C ASN A 99 -2.58 8.00 -4.29
N CYS A 100 -2.45 7.35 -5.46
CA CYS A 100 -2.63 8.00 -6.78
C CYS A 100 -4.11 7.91 -7.19
N GLN A 101 -4.56 8.89 -7.99
CA GLN A 101 -5.83 8.83 -8.71
C GLN A 101 -6.00 7.61 -9.62
N CYS A 102 -4.92 6.97 -10.07
CA CYS A 102 -4.98 5.71 -10.81
C CYS A 102 -5.26 4.51 -9.90
N GLY A 103 -5.47 4.74 -8.60
CA GLY A 103 -5.88 3.76 -7.60
C GLY A 103 -4.77 2.85 -7.07
N ASP A 104 -3.51 3.22 -7.26
CA ASP A 104 -2.42 2.74 -6.40
C ASP A 104 -2.61 3.38 -5.02
N TYR A 105 -2.74 2.58 -3.96
CA TYR A 105 -2.65 3.06 -2.59
C TYR A 105 -1.76 2.18 -1.70
N PHE A 106 -1.15 2.83 -0.71
CA PHE A 106 -0.37 2.22 0.36
C PHE A 106 -0.95 2.69 1.70
N THR A 107 -1.17 1.76 2.62
CA THR A 107 -1.54 2.09 4.01
C THR A 107 -0.54 1.48 4.97
N PHE A 108 -0.04 2.29 5.90
CA PHE A 108 0.86 1.90 6.98
C PHE A 108 0.18 2.23 8.31
N THR A 109 0.15 1.29 9.26
CA THR A 109 -0.50 1.45 10.57
C THR A 109 0.46 1.05 11.67
N GLU A 110 0.45 1.71 12.83
CA GLU A 110 1.36 1.41 13.95
C GLU A 110 1.35 -0.07 14.37
N ASN A 111 0.17 -0.69 14.33
CA ASN A 111 -0.04 -2.05 14.83
C ASN A 111 0.19 -3.15 13.80
N LYS A 112 0.54 -2.81 12.55
CA LYS A 112 0.80 -3.81 11.50
C LYS A 112 2.09 -3.46 10.76
N ASP A 113 3.04 -4.38 10.81
CA ASP A 113 4.25 -4.34 9.97
C ASP A 113 3.94 -4.54 8.47
N THR A 114 2.69 -4.85 8.14
CA THR A 114 2.22 -5.20 6.79
C THR A 114 1.64 -4.00 6.05
N VAL A 115 2.28 -3.69 4.92
CA VAL A 115 1.80 -2.76 3.90
C VAL A 115 0.54 -3.35 3.26
N SER A 116 -0.59 -2.66 3.39
CA SER A 116 -1.78 -3.02 2.59
C SER A 116 -1.64 -2.38 1.21
N TYR A 117 -1.13 -3.15 0.25
CA TYR A 117 -1.11 -2.75 -1.16
C TYR A 117 -2.52 -2.82 -1.72
N PHE A 118 -2.87 -1.85 -2.54
CA PHE A 118 -4.05 -1.94 -3.40
C PHE A 118 -3.73 -1.25 -4.71
N ASN A 119 -3.83 -2.02 -5.77
CA ASN A 119 -3.51 -1.59 -7.10
C ASN A 119 -4.78 -1.67 -7.93
N TYR A 120 -5.35 -0.53 -8.30
CA TYR A 120 -6.55 -0.49 -9.13
C TYR A 120 -6.33 -1.09 -10.52
N HIS A 121 -5.11 -1.09 -11.08
CA HIS A 121 -4.83 -1.86 -12.31
C HIS A 121 -4.96 -3.37 -12.09
N VAL A 122 -4.60 -3.88 -10.91
CA VAL A 122 -4.84 -5.27 -10.51
C VAL A 122 -6.35 -5.55 -10.43
N ILE A 123 -7.12 -4.65 -9.79
CA ILE A 123 -8.58 -4.80 -9.67
C ILE A 123 -9.26 -4.75 -11.03
N ASN A 124 -8.95 -3.76 -11.85
CA ASN A 124 -9.47 -3.65 -13.20
C ASN A 124 -9.10 -4.88 -14.03
N LYS A 125 -7.88 -5.38 -13.88
CA LYS A 125 -7.46 -6.58 -14.59
C LYS A 125 -8.28 -7.80 -14.15
N VAL A 126 -8.45 -8.01 -12.85
CA VAL A 126 -9.29 -9.08 -12.30
C VAL A 126 -10.73 -8.94 -12.78
N SER A 127 -11.30 -7.73 -12.75
CA SER A 127 -12.66 -7.44 -13.23
C SER A 127 -12.82 -7.77 -14.71
N ASN A 128 -11.88 -7.33 -15.55
CA ASN A 128 -11.89 -7.62 -16.98
C ASN A 128 -11.78 -9.13 -17.25
N LEU A 129 -10.90 -9.83 -16.54
CA LEU A 129 -10.74 -11.28 -16.67
C LEU A 129 -11.98 -12.05 -16.20
N LYS A 130 -12.63 -11.59 -15.12
CA LYS A 130 -13.89 -12.14 -14.62
C LYS A 130 -14.99 -12.08 -15.68
N SER A 131 -15.13 -10.94 -16.37
CA SER A 131 -16.11 -10.79 -17.45
C SER A 131 -15.85 -11.72 -18.66
N TRP A 132 -14.60 -12.20 -18.82
CA TRP A 132 -14.16 -12.99 -19.97
C TRP A 132 -13.94 -14.48 -19.61
N GLY A 133 -14.16 -14.85 -18.35
CA GLY A 133 -13.92 -16.18 -17.80
C GLY A 133 -14.98 -17.19 -18.23
N LYS A 134 -14.82 -17.81 -19.41
CA LYS A 134 -15.61 -18.99 -19.78
C LYS A 134 -15.08 -20.22 -19.04
N GLY A 135 -15.78 -20.64 -17.99
CA GLY A 135 -15.49 -21.90 -17.26
C GLY A 135 -14.47 -21.81 -16.14
N LEU A 136 -13.88 -20.63 -15.89
CA LEU A 136 -13.01 -20.32 -14.76
C LEU A 136 -13.35 -18.92 -14.28
N ASP A 137 -13.53 -18.72 -12.97
CA ASP A 137 -13.73 -17.41 -12.36
C ASP A 137 -12.42 -16.91 -11.72
N ILE A 138 -12.34 -15.61 -11.44
CA ILE A 138 -11.22 -14.99 -10.73
C ILE A 138 -11.74 -14.02 -9.67
N LYS A 139 -11.21 -14.13 -8.45
CA LYS A 139 -11.63 -13.31 -7.30
C LYS A 139 -10.41 -12.80 -6.54
N LEU A 140 -10.54 -11.58 -5.99
CA LEU A 140 -9.59 -11.04 -5.04
C LEU A 140 -10.05 -11.39 -3.62
N THR A 141 -9.11 -11.71 -2.74
CA THR A 141 -9.36 -11.88 -1.31
C THR A 141 -8.45 -11.00 -0.48
N SER A 142 -8.97 -10.53 0.65
CA SER A 142 -8.20 -9.84 1.69
C SER A 142 -7.61 -10.80 2.72
N HIS A 143 -8.01 -12.07 2.71
CA HIS A 143 -7.49 -13.10 3.61
C HIS A 143 -6.15 -13.61 3.09
N THR A 144 -5.23 -13.89 4.03
CA THR A 144 -3.93 -14.48 3.71
C THR A 144 -4.12 -15.85 3.08
N LEU A 145 -3.69 -15.99 1.83
CA LEU A 145 -3.65 -17.27 1.15
C LEU A 145 -2.31 -17.97 1.42
N ALA A 146 -2.30 -19.31 1.35
CA ALA A 146 -1.07 -20.10 1.45
C ALA A 146 -0.02 -19.69 0.39
N SER A 147 -0.48 -19.31 -0.80
CA SER A 147 0.32 -18.75 -1.89
C SER A 147 -0.29 -17.44 -2.41
N VAL A 148 0.47 -16.67 -3.19
CA VAL A 148 0.01 -15.39 -3.79
C VAL A 148 -1.29 -15.56 -4.60
N ALA A 149 -1.45 -16.73 -5.23
CA ALA A 149 -2.62 -17.12 -5.97
C ALA A 149 -2.94 -18.60 -5.69
N VAL A 150 -4.22 -18.94 -5.57
CA VAL A 150 -4.71 -20.30 -5.32
C VAL A 150 -5.85 -20.63 -6.28
N LEU A 151 -5.76 -21.76 -6.96
CA LEU A 151 -6.87 -22.30 -7.75
C LEU A 151 -7.64 -23.33 -6.92
N SER A 152 -8.92 -23.07 -6.66
CA SER A 152 -9.80 -23.97 -5.90
C SER A 152 -11.19 -24.06 -6.53
N ILE A 153 -12.02 -24.98 -6.04
CA ILE A 153 -13.45 -25.01 -6.36
C ILE A 153 -14.18 -24.16 -5.31
N ASP A 154 -14.98 -23.21 -5.77
CA ASP A 154 -15.85 -22.42 -4.90
C ASP A 154 -16.99 -23.33 -4.40
N SER A 155 -17.01 -23.57 -3.09
CA SER A 155 -17.98 -24.45 -2.44
C SER A 155 -19.42 -24.02 -2.64
N SER A 156 -19.67 -22.73 -2.88
CA SER A 156 -21.01 -22.20 -3.10
C SER A 156 -21.51 -22.38 -4.53
N SER A 157 -20.62 -22.27 -5.52
CA SER A 157 -21.00 -22.28 -6.94
C SER A 157 -20.59 -23.54 -7.69
N GLY A 158 -19.76 -24.40 -7.09
CA GLY A 158 -19.18 -25.58 -7.72
C GLY A 158 -18.21 -25.27 -8.86
N LYS A 159 -17.92 -23.98 -9.11
CA LYS A 159 -17.07 -23.53 -10.23
C LYS A 159 -15.62 -23.39 -9.79
N PRO A 160 -14.66 -23.66 -10.68
CA PRO A 160 -13.26 -23.36 -10.41
C PRO A 160 -13.06 -21.84 -10.33
N VAL A 161 -12.31 -21.40 -9.33
CA VAL A 161 -12.00 -19.99 -9.07
C VAL A 161 -10.53 -19.83 -8.76
N LEU A 162 -9.89 -18.90 -9.48
CA LEU A 162 -8.58 -18.39 -9.11
C LEU A 162 -8.74 -17.29 -8.05
N TRP A 163 -8.33 -17.58 -6.83
CA TRP A 163 -8.21 -16.60 -5.75
C TRP A 163 -6.85 -15.92 -5.81
N ILE A 164 -6.85 -14.59 -5.83
CA ILE A 164 -5.66 -13.76 -5.79
C ILE A 164 -5.61 -13.03 -4.44
N ASP A 165 -4.49 -13.18 -3.73
CA ASP A 165 -4.23 -12.41 -2.50
C ASP A 165 -3.93 -10.96 -2.88
N ARG A 166 -4.88 -10.07 -2.57
CA ARG A 166 -4.78 -8.66 -2.96
C ARG A 166 -3.62 -7.93 -2.28
N GLN A 167 -3.13 -8.44 -1.15
CA GLN A 167 -2.03 -7.81 -0.41
C GLN A 167 -0.67 -8.19 -0.99
N ARG A 168 -0.60 -9.33 -1.70
CA ARG A 168 0.65 -9.90 -2.21
C ARG A 168 0.87 -9.67 -3.71
N VAL A 169 -0.20 -9.50 -4.49
CA VAL A 169 -0.11 -9.16 -5.93
C VAL A 169 0.10 -7.68 -6.14
N ARG A 170 1.13 -7.31 -6.93
CA ARG A 170 1.56 -5.92 -7.09
C ARG A 170 1.27 -5.33 -8.46
N THR A 171 1.09 -6.16 -9.49
CA THR A 171 0.96 -5.69 -10.88
C THR A 171 -0.11 -6.46 -11.66
N ALA A 172 -0.73 -5.82 -12.64
CA ALA A 172 -1.66 -6.49 -13.57
C ALA A 172 -0.98 -7.61 -14.40
N LYS A 173 0.34 -7.52 -14.60
CA LYS A 173 1.12 -8.55 -15.29
C LYS A 173 1.20 -9.84 -14.47
N GLU A 174 1.38 -9.74 -13.15
CA GLU A 174 1.32 -10.90 -12.25
C GLU A 174 -0.05 -11.57 -12.30
N VAL A 175 -1.14 -10.78 -12.26
CA VAL A 175 -2.51 -11.30 -12.42
C VAL A 175 -2.65 -12.09 -13.72
N ASP A 176 -2.15 -11.56 -14.84
CA ASP A 176 -2.19 -12.24 -16.13
C ASP A 176 -1.42 -13.57 -16.13
N SER A 177 -0.25 -13.60 -15.49
CA SER A 177 0.55 -14.82 -15.33
C SER A 177 -0.18 -15.87 -14.52
N TYR A 178 -0.77 -15.50 -13.38
CA TYR A 178 -1.55 -16.41 -12.55
C TYR A 178 -2.81 -16.89 -13.27
N TRP A 179 -3.47 -16.03 -14.04
CA TRP A 179 -4.63 -16.40 -14.84
C TRP A 179 -4.29 -17.42 -15.94
N LYS A 180 -3.17 -17.23 -16.64
CA LYS A 180 -2.70 -18.19 -17.66
C LYS A 180 -2.36 -19.53 -17.02
N TRP A 181 -1.62 -19.52 -15.90
CA TRP A 181 -1.32 -20.71 -15.12
C TRP A 181 -2.59 -21.44 -14.68
N ALA A 182 -3.57 -20.73 -14.11
CA ALA A 182 -4.81 -21.33 -13.61
C ALA A 182 -5.62 -22.00 -14.72
N LYS A 183 -5.69 -21.40 -15.92
CA LYS A 183 -6.35 -22.01 -17.08
C LYS A 183 -5.67 -23.30 -17.54
N GLN A 184 -4.34 -23.32 -17.56
CA GLN A 184 -3.57 -24.52 -17.91
C GLN A 184 -3.75 -25.63 -16.88
N GLU A 185 -3.66 -25.27 -15.60
CA GLU A 185 -3.82 -26.20 -14.49
C GLU A 185 -5.26 -26.76 -14.42
N TRP A 186 -6.28 -25.94 -14.66
CA TRP A 186 -7.65 -26.42 -14.73
C TRP A 186 -7.88 -27.38 -15.90
N LYS A 187 -7.38 -27.04 -17.10
CA LYS A 187 -7.44 -27.94 -18.25
C LYS A 187 -6.79 -29.30 -17.93
N ARG A 188 -5.62 -29.29 -17.29
CA ARG A 188 -4.92 -30.51 -16.87
C ARG A 188 -5.74 -31.38 -15.90
N ARG A 189 -6.56 -30.77 -15.04
CA ARG A 189 -7.44 -31.49 -14.10
C ARG A 189 -8.73 -32.03 -14.74
N CYS A 190 -9.15 -31.48 -15.87
CA CYS A 190 -10.33 -31.94 -16.60
C CYS A 190 -9.99 -32.99 -17.67
N ASP A 191 -8.77 -32.94 -18.24
CA ASP A 191 -8.31 -33.85 -19.30
C ASP A 191 -7.66 -35.14 -18.75
N GLY A 192 -7.50 -35.27 -17.44
CA GLY A 192 -6.92 -36.44 -16.76
C GLY A 192 -7.88 -37.06 -15.78
#